data_AF-A0A1B6CRL6-F1
#
_entry.id   AF-A0A1B6CRL6-F1
#
_cell.length_a   1.000
_cell.length_b   1.000
_cell.length_c   1.000
_cell.angle_alpha   90.00
_cell.angle_beta   90.00
_cell.angle_gamma   90.00
#
_symmetry.space_group_name_H-M   'P 1'
#
loop_
_entity.id
_entity.type
_entity.pdbx_description
1 polymer ?
#
loop_
_entity_poly.entity_id
_entity_poly.type
_entity_poly.pdbx_seq_one_letter_code
_entity_poly.pdbx_strand_id
1 'polypeptide(L)'
;TKLMQNSGKTTFKRTNIDKLLNYIIIGIVFFLIFVCLLCMVACGIWEHYIGRYFQIFLPWPSIVPQDITRGPIIIAGLVFFSYVIVLNTLVPISLYVSVEVIRFMQSLLINWDEQMYCNKRNMAAKARTTTLNEELGQIQYVFTDKTGTLTQNIMTFNKCSIAGQSYGDVIDPKTGEVIETTDDLQKVDFSWNKDYEPDFCFYDKTLLDAINNKNMATHLYFRVLALCHTIMPDDRNGTLKYQAQSPDEAALASAARNFGFVFKARTPNSITIEVMGVKEVYELLCILDFNNERKRMSVILGQGNKVMLYCKGADQVIYQRLKKGDESLKAKTQEHLNKFAGDGLRTL
;
A
#
# COMPACT_ATOMS: atom_id res chain seq x y z
N THR A 1 -17.47 -11.87 13.24
CA THR A 1 -17.41 -11.93 11.75
C THR A 1 -16.17 -12.70 11.32
N LYS A 2 -16.11 -13.24 10.09
CA LYS A 2 -14.88 -13.88 9.56
C LYS A 2 -13.65 -12.96 9.68
N LEU A 3 -13.85 -11.65 9.51
CA LEU A 3 -12.85 -10.61 9.76
C LEU A 3 -12.30 -10.64 11.19
N MET A 4 -13.16 -10.71 12.20
CA MET A 4 -12.71 -10.79 13.60
C MET A 4 -12.06 -12.14 13.95
N GLN A 5 -12.43 -13.23 13.27
CA GLN A 5 -11.77 -14.53 13.45
C GLN A 5 -10.35 -14.53 12.89
N ASN A 6 -10.11 -13.78 11.80
CA ASN A 6 -8.78 -13.60 11.21
C ASN A 6 -7.96 -12.52 11.93
N SER A 7 -8.61 -11.60 12.64
CA SER A 7 -7.92 -10.60 13.46
C SER A 7 -7.33 -11.28 14.70
N GLY A 8 -6.01 -11.41 14.74
CA GLY A 8 -5.31 -11.89 15.94
C GLY A 8 -5.53 -10.97 17.16
N LYS A 9 -5.27 -11.50 18.36
CA LYS A 9 -5.27 -10.69 19.58
C LYS A 9 -4.12 -9.67 19.52
N THR A 10 -4.39 -8.43 19.91
CA THR A 10 -3.36 -7.40 20.03
C THR A 10 -2.37 -7.78 21.12
N THR A 11 -1.12 -8.06 20.75
CA THR A 11 -0.04 -8.32 21.71
C THR A 11 0.82 -7.07 21.86
N PHE A 12 1.19 -6.73 23.10
CA PHE A 12 2.20 -5.70 23.33
C PHE A 12 3.53 -6.15 22.73
N LYS A 13 4.08 -5.32 21.84
CA LYS A 13 5.38 -5.55 21.23
C LYS A 13 6.46 -4.94 22.14
N ARG A 14 7.55 -5.68 22.36
CA ARG A 14 8.74 -5.23 23.11
C ARG A 14 9.89 -5.07 22.15
N THR A 15 10.69 -4.01 22.31
CA THR A 15 11.77 -3.77 21.36
C THR A 15 12.97 -4.65 21.60
N ASN A 16 13.81 -4.82 20.57
CA ASN A 16 15.10 -5.48 20.75
C ASN A 16 16.03 -4.71 21.69
N ILE A 17 15.93 -3.37 21.72
CA ILE A 17 16.68 -2.53 22.66
C ILE A 17 16.22 -2.79 24.10
N ASP A 18 14.92 -2.98 24.36
CA ASP A 18 14.44 -3.34 25.70
C ASP A 18 15.08 -4.65 26.19
N LYS A 19 15.25 -5.64 25.30
CA LYS A 19 15.92 -6.90 25.65
C LYS A 19 17.40 -6.69 25.95
N LEU A 20 18.08 -5.88 25.14
CA LEU A 20 19.49 -5.54 25.34
C LEU A 20 19.71 -4.79 26.66
N LEU A 21 18.89 -3.77 26.94
CA LEU A 21 18.93 -3.01 28.20
C LEU A 21 18.76 -3.93 29.40
N ASN A 22 17.78 -4.83 29.37
CA ASN A 22 17.59 -5.81 30.44
C ASN A 22 18.82 -6.71 30.64
N TYR A 23 19.44 -7.18 29.55
CA TYR A 23 20.66 -7.99 29.64
C TYR A 23 21.83 -7.22 30.27
N ILE A 24 22.02 -5.97 29.86
CA ILE A 24 23.05 -5.09 30.43
C ILE A 24 22.78 -4.84 31.92
N ILE A 25 21.54 -4.56 32.32
CA ILE A 25 21.16 -4.33 33.73
C ILE A 25 21.44 -5.57 34.57
N ILE A 26 21.11 -6.78 34.08
CA ILE A 26 21.41 -8.03 34.78
C ILE A 26 22.93 -8.18 34.95
N GLY A 27 23.72 -7.87 33.92
CA GLY A 27 25.18 -7.89 34.00
C GLY A 27 25.74 -6.91 35.03
N ILE A 28 25.20 -5.69 35.09
CA ILE A 28 25.54 -4.65 36.07
C ILE A 28 25.23 -5.11 37.50
N VAL A 29 24.06 -5.72 37.74
CA VAL A 29 23.68 -6.26 39.06
C VAL A 29 24.60 -7.41 39.48
N PHE A 30 24.97 -8.30 38.56
CA PHE A 30 25.93 -9.37 38.85
C PHE A 30 27.31 -8.80 39.21
N PHE A 31 27.79 -7.81 38.45
CA PHE A 31 29.04 -7.12 38.73
C PHE A 31 29.02 -6.40 40.10
N LEU A 32 27.90 -5.75 40.43
CA LEU A 32 27.68 -5.12 41.73
C LEU A 32 27.82 -6.13 42.88
N ILE A 33 27.10 -7.25 42.80
CA ILE A 33 27.17 -8.32 43.81
C ILE A 33 28.59 -8.85 43.93
N PHE A 34 29.28 -9.05 42.81
CA PHE A 34 30.67 -9.51 42.79
C PHE A 34 31.62 -8.55 43.52
N VAL A 35 31.54 -7.25 43.24
CA VAL A 35 32.36 -6.24 43.93
C VAL A 35 32.03 -6.19 45.42
N CYS A 36 30.74 -6.23 45.80
CA CYS A 36 30.33 -6.26 47.20
C CYS A 36 30.86 -7.50 47.95
N LEU A 37 30.87 -8.67 47.30
CA LEU A 37 31.45 -9.90 47.87
C LEU A 37 32.96 -9.79 48.05
N LEU A 38 33.69 -9.20 47.09
CA LEU A 38 35.12 -8.96 47.24
C LEU A 38 35.43 -8.01 48.40
N CYS A 39 34.68 -6.91 48.52
CA CYS A 39 34.82 -5.97 49.65
C CYS A 39 34.48 -6.64 50.99
N MET A 40 33.46 -7.50 51.03
CA MET A 40 33.09 -8.29 52.21
C MET A 40 34.25 -9.19 52.66
N VAL A 41 34.84 -9.95 51.73
CA VAL A 41 35.95 -10.87 52.04
C VAL A 41 37.19 -10.08 52.46
N ALA A 42 37.53 -9.01 51.75
CA ALA A 42 38.67 -8.15 52.08
C ALA A 42 38.53 -7.52 53.48
N CYS A 43 37.33 -7.02 53.82
CA CYS A 43 37.04 -6.47 55.14
C CYS A 43 37.10 -7.56 56.22
N GLY A 44 36.53 -8.74 55.97
CA GLY A 44 36.60 -9.86 56.92
C GLY A 44 38.04 -10.32 57.22
N ILE A 45 38.89 -10.39 56.18
CA ILE A 45 40.31 -10.70 56.32
C ILE A 45 41.01 -9.60 57.13
N TRP A 46 40.80 -8.33 56.77
CA TRP A 46 41.41 -7.19 57.47
C TRP A 46 41.03 -7.14 58.95
N GLU A 47 39.74 -7.29 59.27
CA GLU A 47 39.25 -7.30 60.65
C GLU A 47 39.82 -8.48 61.45
N HIS A 48 39.97 -9.64 60.81
CA HIS A 48 40.54 -10.82 61.47
C HIS A 48 42.02 -10.65 61.81
N TYR A 49 42.83 -10.10 60.90
CA TYR A 49 44.28 -10.00 61.07
C TYR A 49 44.73 -8.72 61.78
N ILE A 50 44.12 -7.58 61.47
CA ILE A 50 44.60 -6.25 61.89
C ILE A 50 43.57 -5.57 62.80
N GLY A 51 42.28 -5.57 62.41
CA GLY A 51 41.22 -4.87 63.14
C GLY A 51 41.11 -5.27 64.62
N ARG A 52 41.36 -6.55 64.94
CA ARG A 52 41.42 -7.06 66.32
C ARG A 52 42.42 -6.32 67.22
N TYR A 53 43.59 -5.93 66.70
CA TYR A 53 44.61 -5.23 67.48
C TYR A 53 44.30 -3.73 67.64
N PHE A 54 43.52 -3.16 66.72
CA PHE A 54 43.15 -1.75 66.72
C PHE A 54 41.86 -1.44 67.48
N GLN A 55 41.26 -2.41 68.18
CA GLN A 55 40.04 -2.21 68.97
C GLN A 55 40.18 -1.16 70.09
N ILE A 56 41.40 -0.83 70.51
CA ILE A 56 41.69 0.25 71.47
C ILE A 56 41.39 1.64 70.86
N PHE A 57 41.60 1.80 69.54
CA PHE A 57 41.41 3.06 68.82
C PHE A 57 40.08 3.12 68.06
N LEU A 58 39.56 1.98 67.60
CA LEU A 58 38.28 1.88 66.89
C LEU A 58 37.46 0.70 67.45
N PRO A 59 36.67 0.92 68.53
CA PRO A 59 35.88 -0.15 69.14
C PRO A 59 34.74 -0.60 68.22
N TRP A 60 34.47 -1.90 68.20
CA TRP A 60 33.35 -2.46 67.45
C TRP A 60 32.00 -2.02 68.04
N PRO A 61 30.95 -1.90 67.21
CA PRO A 61 29.60 -1.58 67.69
C PRO A 61 29.10 -2.63 68.68
N SER A 62 28.33 -2.21 69.69
CA SER A 62 27.81 -3.06 70.77
C SER A 62 26.95 -4.26 70.32
N ILE A 63 26.54 -4.26 69.06
CA ILE A 63 25.77 -5.31 68.40
C ILE A 63 26.65 -6.48 67.90
N VAL A 64 27.96 -6.29 67.84
CA VAL A 64 28.93 -7.26 67.33
C VAL A 64 29.57 -8.02 68.51
N PRO A 65 29.51 -9.36 68.56
CA PRO A 65 30.20 -10.15 69.57
C PRO A 65 31.71 -9.88 69.55
N GLN A 66 32.34 -9.74 70.72
CA GLN A 66 33.80 -9.62 70.86
C GLN A 66 34.55 -10.94 70.62
N ASP A 67 33.84 -12.00 70.24
CA ASP A 67 34.40 -13.31 69.91
C ASP A 67 35.37 -13.21 68.72
N ILE A 68 36.52 -13.87 68.87
CA ILE A 68 37.66 -13.90 67.93
C ILE A 68 37.25 -14.26 66.49
N THR A 69 36.26 -15.15 66.34
CA THR A 69 35.82 -15.67 65.04
C THR A 69 34.50 -15.07 64.59
N ARG A 70 33.55 -14.84 65.49
CA ARG A 70 32.19 -14.40 65.12
C ARG A 70 32.10 -12.91 64.83
N GLY A 71 32.88 -12.08 65.52
CA GLY A 71 32.87 -10.63 65.32
C GLY A 71 33.23 -10.18 63.89
N PRO A 72 34.38 -10.59 63.33
CA PRO A 72 34.79 -10.23 61.97
C PRO A 72 33.81 -10.70 60.89
N ILE A 73 33.17 -11.85 61.09
CA ILE A 73 32.19 -12.42 60.15
C ILE A 73 30.92 -11.56 60.11
N ILE A 74 30.42 -11.13 61.28
CA ILE A 74 29.24 -10.26 61.38
C ILE A 74 29.54 -8.88 60.79
N ILE A 75 30.72 -8.32 61.05
CA ILE A 75 31.15 -7.04 60.46
C ILE A 75 31.25 -7.15 58.94
N ALA A 76 31.89 -8.19 58.41
CA ALA A 76 31.96 -8.43 56.97
C ALA A 76 30.56 -8.49 56.33
N GLY A 77 29.62 -9.21 56.96
CA GLY A 77 28.23 -9.28 56.50
C GLY A 77 27.51 -7.92 56.51
N LEU A 78 27.69 -7.09 57.54
CA LEU A 78 27.13 -5.73 57.58
C LEU A 78 27.76 -4.82 56.51
N VAL A 79 29.06 -4.97 56.29
CA VAL A 79 29.82 -4.23 55.27
C VAL A 79 29.35 -4.62 53.87
N PHE A 80 28.99 -5.88 53.61
CA PHE A 80 28.36 -6.30 52.36
C PHE A 80 27.09 -5.49 52.07
N PHE A 81 26.13 -5.45 53.00
CA PHE A 81 24.88 -4.70 52.82
C PHE A 81 25.11 -3.19 52.74
N SER A 82 26.06 -2.65 53.50
CA SER A 82 26.44 -1.24 53.42
C SER A 82 26.96 -0.87 52.03
N TYR A 83 27.88 -1.66 51.46
CA TYR A 83 28.39 -1.42 50.11
C TYR A 83 27.34 -1.63 49.02
N VAL A 84 26.38 -2.55 49.19
CA VAL A 84 25.23 -2.67 48.27
C VAL A 84 24.44 -1.37 48.22
N ILE A 85 24.19 -0.73 49.36
CA ILE A 85 23.47 0.56 49.43
C ILE A 85 24.28 1.68 48.76
N VAL A 86 25.57 1.78 49.08
CA VAL A 86 26.47 2.83 48.54
C VAL A 86 26.62 2.69 47.03
N LEU A 87 26.79 1.46 46.52
CA LEU A 87 27.00 1.18 45.11
C LEU A 87 25.70 0.97 44.32
N ASN A 88 24.52 1.13 44.93
CA ASN A 88 23.23 1.03 44.22
C ASN A 88 23.09 2.09 43.10
N THR A 89 23.85 3.18 43.17
CA THR A 89 23.96 4.19 42.12
C THR A 89 24.53 3.64 40.81
N LEU A 90 25.20 2.49 40.85
CA LEU A 90 25.73 1.78 39.68
C LEU A 90 24.62 1.15 38.82
N VAL A 91 23.43 0.93 39.38
CA VAL A 91 22.22 0.55 38.62
C VAL A 91 21.46 1.84 38.25
N PRO A 92 21.53 2.32 37.00
CA PRO A 92 20.98 3.61 36.64
C PRO A 92 19.46 3.52 36.45
N ILE A 93 18.70 3.72 37.52
CA ILE A 93 17.22 3.77 37.48
C ILE A 93 16.74 4.87 36.52
N SER A 94 17.51 5.97 36.40
CA SER A 94 17.23 7.08 35.48
C SER A 94 17.26 6.68 34.01
N LEU A 95 18.04 5.66 33.62
CA LEU A 95 18.20 5.24 32.23
C LEU A 95 16.85 4.86 31.59
N TYR A 96 16.02 4.11 32.32
CA TYR A 96 14.71 3.67 31.83
C TYR A 96 13.77 4.86 31.59
N VAL A 97 13.74 5.80 32.54
CA VAL A 97 12.90 7.00 32.45
C VAL A 97 13.37 7.88 31.30
N SER A 98 14.68 8.07 31.13
CA SER A 98 15.24 8.85 30.02
C SER A 98 14.88 8.26 28.66
N VAL A 99 14.96 6.94 28.49
CA VAL A 99 14.58 6.26 27.23
C VAL A 99 13.09 6.44 26.92
N GLU A 100 12.21 6.30 27.92
CA GLU A 100 10.77 6.54 27.72
C GLU A 100 10.45 7.99 27.35
N VAL A 101 11.12 8.96 27.95
CA VAL A 101 10.96 10.38 27.59
C VAL A 101 11.44 10.64 26.15
N ILE A 102 12.58 10.06 25.75
CA ILE A 102 13.09 10.18 24.37
C ILE A 102 12.08 9.58 23.37
N ARG A 103 11.57 8.38 23.63
CA ARG A 103 10.57 7.70 22.80
C ARG A 103 9.28 8.51 22.65
N PHE A 104 8.83 9.13 23.74
CA PHE A 104 7.68 10.04 23.72
C PHE A 104 7.93 11.26 22.85
N MET A 105 9.08 11.93 23.01
CA MET A 105 9.42 13.09 22.19
C MET A 105 9.56 12.74 20.70
N GLN A 106 10.18 11.61 20.37
CA GLN A 106 10.25 11.10 18.99
C GLN A 106 8.87 10.86 18.39
N SER A 107 7.93 10.33 19.18
CA SER A 107 6.55 10.14 18.74
C SER A 107 5.86 11.47 18.38
N LEU A 108 6.17 12.56 19.11
CA LEU A 108 5.64 13.90 18.80
C LEU A 108 6.26 14.45 17.52
N LEU A 109 7.57 14.27 17.31
CA LEU A 109 8.25 14.70 16.10
C LEU A 109 7.65 14.06 14.84
N ILE A 110 7.36 12.75 14.87
CA ILE A 110 6.68 12.04 13.77
C ILE A 110 5.30 12.64 13.48
N ASN A 111 4.56 13.05 14.50
CA ASN A 111 3.22 13.61 14.35
C ASN A 111 3.23 15.05 13.82
N TRP A 112 4.31 15.79 14.05
CA TRP A 112 4.47 17.19 13.63
C TRP A 112 5.18 17.35 12.29
N ASP A 113 5.58 16.26 11.64
CA ASP A 113 6.25 16.33 10.34
C ASP A 113 5.27 16.70 9.21
N GLU A 114 5.50 17.86 8.59
CA GLU A 114 4.73 18.37 7.47
C GLU A 114 4.96 17.55 6.19
N GLN A 115 6.13 16.93 6.01
CA GLN A 115 6.41 16.11 4.83
C GLN A 115 5.60 14.81 4.82
N MET A 116 5.20 14.32 6.00
CA MET A 116 4.35 13.13 6.14
C MET A 116 2.85 13.46 6.17
N TYR A 117 2.47 14.70 5.84
CA TYR A 117 1.08 15.12 5.79
C TYR A 117 0.45 14.87 4.41
N CYS A 118 -0.71 14.19 4.39
CA CYS A 118 -1.44 13.89 3.16
C CYS A 118 -2.55 14.92 2.92
N ASN A 119 -2.29 15.89 2.03
CA ASN A 119 -3.25 16.94 1.63
C ASN A 119 -4.58 16.37 1.13
N LYS A 120 -4.55 15.32 0.30
CA LYS A 120 -5.75 14.72 -0.31
C LYS A 120 -6.75 14.17 0.71
N ARG A 121 -6.26 13.63 1.82
CA ARG A 121 -7.11 13.04 2.87
C ARG A 121 -7.21 13.93 4.11
N ASN A 122 -6.51 15.06 4.14
CA ASN A 122 -6.36 15.92 5.33
C ASN A 122 -5.98 15.10 6.58
N MET A 123 -4.94 14.26 6.45
CA MET A 123 -4.46 13.41 7.54
C MET A 123 -2.94 13.49 7.67
N ALA A 124 -2.47 13.77 8.89
CA ALA A 124 -1.06 13.68 9.27
C ALA A 124 -0.68 12.25 9.67
N ALA A 125 0.62 11.95 9.64
CA ALA A 125 1.16 10.75 10.27
C ALA A 125 0.81 10.75 11.77
N LYS A 126 0.38 9.58 12.27
CA LYS A 126 0.03 9.41 13.69
C LYS A 126 0.69 8.17 14.26
N ALA A 127 1.71 8.38 15.07
CA ALA A 127 2.32 7.34 15.88
C ALA A 127 1.33 6.88 16.96
N ARG A 128 0.85 5.64 16.85
CA ARG A 128 -0.11 5.04 17.81
C ARG A 128 0.57 4.36 19.01
N THR A 129 1.86 4.10 18.91
CA THR A 129 2.66 3.42 19.92
C THR A 129 3.97 4.17 20.06
N THR A 130 4.34 4.54 21.29
CA THR A 130 5.55 5.32 21.58
C THR A 130 6.80 4.44 21.67
N THR A 131 6.66 3.16 22.00
CA THR A 131 7.78 2.27 22.29
C THR A 131 8.53 1.77 21.05
N LEU A 132 7.89 1.75 19.88
CA LEU A 132 8.41 1.08 18.68
C LEU A 132 9.16 2.00 17.71
N ASN A 133 9.30 3.29 18.04
CA ASN A 133 9.84 4.29 17.12
C ASN A 133 11.28 3.96 16.66
N GLU A 134 12.09 3.42 17.56
CA GLU A 134 13.47 3.00 17.29
C GLU A 134 13.60 1.78 16.36
N GLU A 135 12.60 0.90 16.32
CA GLU A 135 12.61 -0.28 15.43
C GLU A 135 12.34 0.10 13.98
N LEU A 136 11.74 1.27 13.71
CA LEU A 136 11.50 1.74 12.34
C LEU A 136 12.79 1.85 11.54
N GLY A 137 13.92 2.16 12.19
CA GLY A 137 15.25 2.21 11.55
C GLY A 137 15.91 0.84 11.37
N GLN A 138 15.32 -0.23 11.91
CA GLN A 138 15.89 -1.59 11.90
C GLN A 138 15.12 -2.55 10.97
N ILE A 139 14.11 -2.06 10.25
CA ILE A 139 13.29 -2.88 9.36
C ILE A 139 14.11 -3.38 8.16
N GLN A 140 14.06 -4.69 7.89
CA GLN A 140 14.73 -5.31 6.74
C GLN A 140 13.74 -5.73 5.66
N TYR A 141 12.52 -6.09 6.05
CA TYR A 141 11.49 -6.60 5.17
C TYR A 141 10.25 -5.72 5.28
N VAL A 142 9.77 -5.23 4.14
CA VAL A 142 8.51 -4.50 4.03
C VAL A 142 7.52 -5.39 3.29
N PHE A 143 6.54 -5.91 4.02
CA PHE A 143 5.42 -6.62 3.43
C PHE A 143 4.35 -5.60 3.07
N THR A 144 4.02 -5.51 1.78
CA THR A 144 3.05 -4.55 1.26
C THR A 144 1.85 -5.28 0.69
N ASP A 145 0.66 -4.74 0.93
CA ASP A 145 -0.55 -5.20 0.25
C ASP A 145 -0.64 -4.52 -1.13
N LYS A 146 -1.10 -5.24 -2.14
CA LYS A 146 -1.26 -4.67 -3.47
C LYS A 146 -2.41 -3.66 -3.48
N THR A 147 -3.58 -4.09 -3.00
CA THR A 147 -4.81 -3.34 -3.16
C THR A 147 -4.98 -2.35 -2.01
N GLY A 148 -5.09 -1.05 -2.33
CA GLY A 148 -5.28 0.00 -1.33
C GLY A 148 -4.00 0.52 -0.67
N THR A 149 -2.85 -0.15 -0.88
CA THR A 149 -1.52 0.37 -0.49
C THR A 149 -0.70 0.73 -1.72
N LEU A 150 -0.33 -0.25 -2.57
CA LEU A 150 0.42 0.04 -3.81
C LEU A 150 -0.45 0.69 -4.88
N THR A 151 -1.67 0.20 -5.06
CA THR A 151 -2.58 0.71 -6.09
C THR A 151 -3.74 1.47 -5.47
N GLN A 152 -4.07 2.63 -6.04
CA GLN A 152 -5.37 3.26 -5.83
C GLN A 152 -6.43 2.41 -6.55
N ASN A 153 -7.58 2.17 -5.92
CA ASN A 153 -8.67 1.37 -6.52
C ASN A 153 -9.43 2.17 -7.59
N ILE A 154 -8.68 2.74 -8.54
CA ILE A 154 -9.15 3.56 -9.65
C ILE A 154 -8.52 2.94 -10.90
N MET A 155 -9.36 2.54 -11.85
CA MET A 155 -8.93 1.99 -13.13
C MET A 155 -9.13 3.07 -14.19
N THR A 156 -8.12 3.29 -15.02
CA THR A 156 -8.15 4.25 -16.14
C THR A 156 -7.83 3.54 -17.44
N PHE A 157 -8.46 3.98 -18.53
CA PHE A 157 -8.11 3.54 -19.87
C PHE A 157 -6.82 4.25 -20.31
N ASN A 158 -5.85 3.48 -20.80
CA ASN A 158 -4.50 4.01 -21.09
C ASN A 158 -4.12 3.83 -22.56
N LYS A 159 -4.13 2.60 -23.07
CA LYS A 159 -3.71 2.28 -24.44
C LYS A 159 -4.73 1.36 -25.12
N CYS A 160 -4.76 1.40 -26.45
CA CYS A 160 -5.50 0.41 -27.23
C CYS A 160 -4.79 0.09 -28.55
N SER A 161 -5.11 -1.08 -29.11
CA SER A 161 -4.74 -1.41 -30.48
C SER A 161 -5.98 -1.63 -31.34
N ILE A 162 -6.07 -0.90 -32.45
CA ILE A 162 -7.21 -0.93 -33.36
C ILE A 162 -6.67 -1.11 -34.78
N ALA A 163 -7.16 -2.14 -35.49
CA ALA A 163 -6.76 -2.45 -36.88
C ALA A 163 -5.24 -2.46 -37.11
N GLY A 164 -4.47 -2.94 -36.12
CA GLY A 164 -3.01 -3.05 -36.22
C GLY A 164 -2.25 -1.74 -35.98
N GLN A 165 -2.94 -0.68 -35.56
CA GLN A 165 -2.33 0.53 -35.04
C GLN A 165 -2.39 0.51 -33.51
N SER A 166 -1.32 0.98 -32.84
CA SER A 166 -1.29 1.19 -31.39
C SER A 166 -1.55 2.67 -31.10
N TYR A 167 -2.38 2.95 -30.09
CA TYR A 167 -2.74 4.28 -29.63
C TYR A 167 -2.50 4.41 -28.12
N GLY A 168 -2.19 5.62 -27.67
CA GLY A 168 -1.93 5.96 -26.26
C GLY A 168 -0.46 6.18 -25.91
N ASP A 169 0.47 5.83 -26.80
CA ASP A 169 1.88 6.20 -26.65
C ASP A 169 2.10 7.64 -27.15
N VAL A 170 2.67 8.51 -26.32
CA VAL A 170 3.07 9.87 -26.73
C VAL A 170 4.49 9.81 -27.26
N ILE A 171 4.68 10.12 -28.54
CA ILE A 171 5.99 10.07 -29.21
C ILE A 171 6.58 11.48 -29.26
N ASP A 172 7.83 11.64 -28.84
CA ASP A 172 8.54 12.92 -29.00
C ASP A 172 8.80 13.17 -30.50
N PRO A 173 8.33 14.29 -31.09
CA PRO A 173 8.61 14.60 -32.48
C PRO A 173 10.10 14.79 -32.82
N LYS A 174 10.96 15.01 -31.82
CA LYS A 174 12.40 15.23 -32.02
C LYS A 174 13.23 13.94 -31.93
N THR A 175 12.92 13.06 -30.97
CA THR A 175 13.69 11.83 -30.73
C THR A 175 13.04 10.59 -31.32
N GLY A 176 11.73 10.63 -31.59
CA GLY A 176 10.95 9.46 -32.01
C GLY A 176 10.74 8.42 -30.91
N GLU A 177 11.14 8.73 -29.66
CA GLU A 177 10.98 7.84 -28.52
C GLU A 177 9.64 8.07 -27.80
N VAL A 178 9.17 7.04 -27.09
CA VAL A 178 7.95 7.12 -26.29
C VAL A 178 8.26 7.84 -24.98
N ILE A 179 7.57 8.96 -24.72
CA ILE A 179 7.72 9.76 -23.51
C ILE A 179 6.86 9.16 -22.39
N GLU A 180 7.41 9.06 -21.18
CA GLU A 180 6.63 8.71 -19.99
C GLU A 180 5.57 9.79 -19.71
N THR A 181 4.34 9.33 -19.50
CA THR A 181 3.18 10.21 -19.37
C THR A 181 3.20 10.96 -18.04
N THR A 182 3.89 12.10 -17.99
CA THR A 182 3.97 12.98 -16.82
C THR A 182 2.79 13.96 -16.81
N ASP A 183 2.37 14.44 -15.64
CA ASP A 183 1.26 15.40 -15.49
C ASP A 183 1.45 16.71 -16.28
N ASP A 184 2.69 17.02 -16.68
CA ASP A 184 3.07 18.21 -17.46
C ASP A 184 2.75 18.10 -18.96
N LEU A 185 2.41 16.91 -19.47
CA LEU A 185 2.07 16.73 -20.89
C LEU A 185 0.69 17.31 -21.21
N GLN A 186 0.58 17.89 -22.41
CA GLN A 186 -0.68 18.46 -22.89
C GLN A 186 -1.73 17.36 -23.08
N LYS A 187 -2.79 17.43 -22.28
CA LYS A 187 -3.96 16.53 -22.36
C LYS A 187 -4.79 16.84 -23.62
N VAL A 188 -5.43 15.81 -24.16
CA VAL A 188 -6.44 15.95 -25.21
C VAL A 188 -7.65 16.69 -24.65
N ASP A 189 -8.15 17.68 -25.40
CA ASP A 189 -9.34 18.43 -25.01
C ASP A 189 -10.61 17.67 -25.40
N PHE A 190 -11.40 17.30 -24.40
CA PHE A 190 -12.70 16.64 -24.56
C PHE A 190 -13.90 17.57 -24.32
N SER A 191 -13.67 18.87 -24.12
CA SER A 191 -14.72 19.85 -23.79
C SER A 191 -15.81 20.00 -24.85
N TRP A 192 -15.55 19.52 -26.08
CA TRP A 192 -16.53 19.48 -27.18
C TRP A 192 -17.68 18.50 -26.90
N ASN A 193 -17.48 17.50 -26.05
CA ASN A 193 -18.50 16.54 -25.67
C ASN A 193 -19.21 17.01 -24.40
N LYS A 194 -20.53 17.25 -24.46
CA LYS A 194 -21.31 17.69 -23.29
C LYS A 194 -21.20 16.77 -22.09
N ASP A 195 -21.06 15.47 -22.33
CA ASP A 195 -21.02 14.45 -21.30
C ASP A 195 -19.58 14.08 -20.89
N TYR A 196 -18.53 14.82 -21.24
CA TYR A 196 -17.16 14.43 -20.84
C TYR A 196 -16.95 14.38 -19.31
N GLU A 197 -15.97 13.58 -18.88
CA GLU A 197 -15.55 13.47 -17.49
C GLU A 197 -14.28 14.30 -17.25
N PRO A 198 -14.30 15.29 -16.33
CA PRO A 198 -13.15 16.16 -16.09
C PRO A 198 -11.88 15.44 -15.61
N ASP A 199 -12.04 14.33 -14.90
CA ASP A 199 -10.92 13.54 -14.37
C ASP A 199 -10.30 12.60 -15.42
N PHE A 200 -10.96 12.42 -16.57
CA PHE A 200 -10.46 11.56 -17.64
C PHE A 200 -9.29 12.23 -18.36
N CYS A 201 -8.14 11.56 -18.37
CA CYS A 201 -6.92 12.06 -18.98
C CYS A 201 -6.48 11.10 -20.10
N PHE A 202 -6.30 11.64 -21.30
CA PHE A 202 -5.71 10.96 -22.44
C PHE A 202 -4.80 11.93 -23.19
N TYR A 203 -3.70 11.44 -23.75
CA TYR A 203 -2.63 12.31 -24.26
C TYR A 203 -2.37 12.15 -25.77
N ASP A 204 -2.71 10.99 -26.34
CA ASP A 204 -2.52 10.74 -27.76
C ASP A 204 -3.65 11.36 -28.61
N LYS A 205 -3.29 12.38 -29.40
CA LYS A 205 -4.22 13.08 -30.30
C LYS A 205 -4.60 12.24 -31.53
N THR A 206 -3.73 11.31 -31.95
CA THR A 206 -3.93 10.55 -33.19
C THR A 206 -5.16 9.64 -33.14
N LEU A 207 -5.54 9.18 -31.94
CA LEU A 207 -6.76 8.41 -31.73
C LEU A 207 -8.01 9.27 -31.95
N LEU A 208 -8.03 10.49 -31.42
CA LEU A 208 -9.14 11.43 -31.63
C LEU A 208 -9.25 11.83 -33.10
N ASP A 209 -8.12 12.08 -33.77
CA ASP A 209 -8.08 12.37 -35.20
C ASP A 209 -8.64 11.20 -36.03
N ALA A 210 -8.29 9.95 -35.69
CA ALA A 210 -8.82 8.78 -36.37
C ALA A 210 -10.34 8.61 -36.19
N ILE A 211 -10.88 8.99 -35.02
CA ILE A 211 -12.33 9.01 -34.77
C ILE A 211 -13.01 10.11 -35.57
N ASN A 212 -12.44 11.32 -35.59
CA ASN A 212 -12.96 12.48 -36.32
C ASN A 212 -12.97 12.24 -37.83
N ASN A 213 -11.96 11.53 -38.35
CA ASN A 213 -11.89 11.08 -39.74
C ASN A 213 -12.88 9.95 -40.07
N LYS A 214 -13.76 9.57 -39.14
CA LYS A 214 -14.78 8.52 -39.30
C LYS A 214 -14.20 7.17 -39.73
N ASN A 215 -13.01 6.82 -39.22
CA ASN A 215 -12.43 5.51 -39.47
C ASN A 215 -13.37 4.42 -38.94
N MET A 216 -13.80 3.51 -39.82
CA MET A 216 -14.76 2.47 -39.49
C MET A 216 -14.28 1.57 -38.34
N ALA A 217 -12.97 1.28 -38.27
CA ALA A 217 -12.41 0.40 -37.26
C ALA A 217 -12.43 1.04 -35.86
N THR A 218 -12.10 2.33 -35.75
CA THR A 218 -12.14 3.05 -34.46
C THR A 218 -13.57 3.24 -33.98
N HIS A 219 -14.50 3.57 -34.89
CA HIS A 219 -15.93 3.65 -34.57
C HIS A 219 -16.49 2.31 -34.08
N LEU A 220 -16.15 1.21 -34.75
CA LEU A 220 -16.57 -0.13 -34.31
C LEU A 220 -15.98 -0.48 -32.94
N TYR A 221 -14.70 -0.20 -32.70
CA TYR A 221 -14.04 -0.44 -31.42
C TYR A 221 -14.76 0.27 -30.27
N PHE A 222 -15.00 1.57 -30.38
CA PHE A 222 -15.68 2.32 -29.33
C PHE A 222 -17.17 1.98 -29.20
N ARG A 223 -17.84 1.59 -30.28
CA ARG A 223 -19.20 1.01 -30.21
C ARG A 223 -19.22 -0.29 -29.40
N VAL A 224 -18.23 -1.17 -29.57
CA VAL A 224 -18.11 -2.38 -28.74
C VAL A 224 -17.94 -2.01 -27.27
N LEU A 225 -17.09 -1.03 -26.96
CA LEU A 225 -16.90 -0.58 -25.58
C LEU A 225 -18.18 0.03 -24.97
N ALA A 226 -18.97 0.78 -25.75
CA ALA A 226 -20.22 1.41 -25.31
C ALA A 226 -21.43 0.46 -25.26
N LEU A 227 -21.38 -0.70 -25.94
CA LEU A 227 -22.51 -1.63 -26.06
C LEU A 227 -22.30 -2.94 -25.28
N CYS A 228 -21.07 -3.46 -25.24
CA CYS A 228 -20.77 -4.76 -24.66
C CYS A 228 -20.41 -4.63 -23.17
N HIS A 229 -21.36 -4.25 -22.32
CA HIS A 229 -21.16 -4.14 -20.87
C HIS A 229 -22.47 -4.26 -20.08
N THR A 230 -22.37 -4.48 -18.76
CA THR A 230 -23.53 -4.55 -17.85
C THR A 230 -23.85 -3.26 -17.10
N ILE A 231 -23.15 -2.18 -17.41
CA ILE A 231 -23.23 -0.88 -16.75
C ILE A 231 -24.65 -0.30 -16.81
N MET A 232 -25.04 0.40 -15.74
CA MET A 232 -26.26 1.19 -15.70
C MET A 232 -25.93 2.69 -15.71
N PRO A 233 -26.54 3.48 -16.61
CA PRO A 233 -26.41 4.93 -16.59
C PRO A 233 -27.37 5.51 -15.55
N ASP A 234 -26.88 6.46 -14.77
CA ASP A 234 -27.63 7.18 -13.73
C ASP A 234 -27.45 8.68 -13.99
N ASP A 235 -28.50 9.33 -14.49
CA ASP A 235 -28.49 10.78 -14.74
C ASP A 235 -29.00 11.50 -13.49
N ARG A 236 -28.06 12.12 -12.76
CA ARG A 236 -28.37 12.94 -11.58
C ARG A 236 -28.18 14.41 -11.93
N ASN A 237 -29.28 15.15 -12.01
CA ASN A 237 -29.28 16.59 -12.25
C ASN A 237 -28.50 17.02 -13.51
N GLY A 238 -28.56 16.22 -14.58
CA GLY A 238 -27.87 16.51 -15.85
C GLY A 238 -26.40 16.07 -15.88
N THR A 239 -25.93 15.37 -14.84
CA THR A 239 -24.61 14.72 -14.82
C THR A 239 -24.80 13.21 -14.95
N LEU A 240 -24.41 12.67 -16.10
CA LEU A 240 -24.37 11.23 -16.35
C LEU A 240 -23.30 10.57 -15.47
N LYS A 241 -23.68 9.53 -14.72
CA LYS A 241 -22.77 8.66 -13.96
C LYS A 241 -22.99 7.21 -14.34
N TYR A 242 -21.91 6.43 -14.37
CA TYR A 242 -21.97 5.01 -14.67
C TYR A 242 -21.82 4.17 -13.41
N GLN A 243 -22.79 3.28 -13.19
CA GLN A 243 -22.75 2.28 -12.14
C GLN A 243 -22.35 0.93 -12.75
N ALA A 244 -21.18 0.44 -12.39
CA ALA A 244 -20.61 -0.80 -12.91
C ALA A 244 -20.36 -1.81 -11.79
N GLN A 245 -20.43 -3.11 -12.12
CA GLN A 245 -20.06 -4.19 -11.21
C GLN A 245 -18.54 -4.35 -11.06
N SER A 246 -17.79 -3.93 -12.09
CA SER A 246 -16.32 -3.98 -12.10
C SER A 246 -15.75 -2.61 -12.50
N PRO A 247 -14.69 -2.15 -11.83
CA PRO A 247 -14.02 -0.90 -12.19
C PRO A 247 -13.38 -0.97 -13.59
N ASP A 248 -13.02 -2.16 -14.06
CA ASP A 248 -12.46 -2.34 -15.41
C ASP A 248 -13.51 -2.00 -16.49
N GLU A 249 -14.77 -2.43 -16.30
CA GLU A 249 -15.85 -2.06 -17.22
C GLU A 249 -16.15 -0.57 -17.17
N ALA A 250 -16.16 0.02 -15.97
CA ALA A 250 -16.39 1.45 -15.79
C ALA A 250 -15.34 2.27 -16.55
N ALA A 251 -14.06 1.90 -16.48
CA ALA A 251 -12.97 2.58 -17.17
C ALA A 251 -13.13 2.53 -18.70
N LEU A 252 -13.54 1.38 -19.25
CA LEU A 252 -13.76 1.23 -20.70
C LEU A 252 -14.96 2.05 -21.20
N ALA A 253 -16.07 2.04 -20.46
CA ALA A 253 -17.25 2.82 -20.84
C ALA A 253 -17.03 4.32 -20.63
N SER A 254 -16.27 4.70 -19.60
CA SER A 254 -15.77 6.06 -19.40
C SER A 254 -14.92 6.51 -20.59
N ALA A 255 -13.99 5.67 -21.07
CA ALA A 255 -13.21 5.99 -22.28
C ALA A 255 -14.13 6.21 -23.50
N ALA A 256 -15.04 5.26 -23.77
CA ALA A 256 -15.99 5.37 -24.88
C ALA A 256 -16.82 6.66 -24.80
N ARG A 257 -17.33 6.98 -23.61
CA ARG A 257 -18.05 8.22 -23.31
C ARG A 257 -17.23 9.44 -23.68
N ASN A 258 -15.99 9.55 -23.19
CA ASN A 258 -15.13 10.71 -23.43
C ASN A 258 -14.79 10.89 -24.92
N PHE A 259 -14.57 9.79 -25.65
CA PHE A 259 -14.38 9.80 -27.11
C PHE A 259 -15.66 9.98 -27.94
N GLY A 260 -16.80 10.31 -27.32
CA GLY A 260 -18.04 10.65 -28.01
C GLY A 260 -18.99 9.48 -28.31
N PHE A 261 -18.77 8.31 -27.70
CA PHE A 261 -19.63 7.13 -27.76
C PHE A 261 -20.30 6.95 -26.40
N VAL A 262 -21.33 7.75 -26.15
CA VAL A 262 -21.97 7.88 -24.84
C VAL A 262 -23.07 6.84 -24.68
N PHE A 263 -22.99 6.01 -23.65
CA PHE A 263 -24.06 5.09 -23.30
C PHE A 263 -25.13 5.82 -22.47
N LYS A 264 -26.35 5.92 -23.02
CA LYS A 264 -27.41 6.77 -22.45
C LYS A 264 -28.42 6.00 -21.63
N ALA A 265 -28.88 4.87 -22.15
CA ALA A 265 -29.95 4.12 -21.50
C ALA A 265 -29.93 2.64 -21.88
N ARG A 266 -30.41 1.80 -20.97
CA ARG A 266 -30.68 0.38 -21.21
C ARG A 266 -32.07 0.04 -20.68
N THR A 267 -32.87 -0.59 -21.53
CA THR A 267 -34.13 -1.25 -21.17
C THR A 267 -33.93 -2.77 -21.32
N PRO A 268 -34.89 -3.60 -20.87
CA PRO A 268 -34.80 -5.05 -21.07
C PRO A 268 -34.64 -5.48 -22.54
N ASN A 269 -35.15 -4.68 -23.48
CA ASN A 269 -35.21 -5.04 -24.91
C ASN A 269 -34.40 -4.07 -25.80
N SER A 270 -33.75 -3.05 -25.24
CA SER A 270 -32.99 -2.10 -26.05
C SER A 270 -31.83 -1.45 -25.31
N ILE A 271 -30.79 -1.11 -26.07
CA ILE A 271 -29.66 -0.30 -25.64
C ILE A 271 -29.64 0.97 -26.48
N THR A 272 -29.51 2.13 -25.83
CA THR A 272 -29.41 3.43 -26.48
C THR A 272 -28.04 4.03 -26.22
N ILE A 273 -27.32 4.33 -27.30
CA ILE A 273 -26.05 5.07 -27.27
C ILE A 273 -26.18 6.35 -28.09
N GLU A 274 -25.31 7.32 -27.84
CA GLU A 274 -25.15 8.53 -28.62
C GLU A 274 -23.74 8.53 -29.20
N VAL A 275 -23.63 8.48 -30.52
CA VAL A 275 -22.36 8.43 -31.25
C VAL A 275 -22.15 9.78 -31.94
N MET A 276 -21.18 10.55 -31.45
CA MET A 276 -20.84 11.88 -31.98
C MET A 276 -22.07 12.80 -32.12
N GLY A 277 -22.95 12.81 -31.12
CA GLY A 277 -24.19 13.60 -31.11
C GLY A 277 -25.40 12.94 -31.78
N VAL A 278 -25.23 11.79 -32.43
CA VAL A 278 -26.31 11.05 -33.11
C VAL A 278 -26.79 9.89 -32.23
N LYS A 279 -28.07 9.90 -31.89
CA LYS A 279 -28.69 8.85 -31.08
C LYS A 279 -28.90 7.58 -31.91
N GLU A 280 -28.38 6.46 -31.42
CA GLU A 280 -28.54 5.13 -32.01
C GLU A 280 -29.23 4.20 -30.99
N VAL A 281 -30.26 3.47 -31.45
CA VAL A 281 -30.99 2.50 -30.64
C VAL A 281 -30.79 1.11 -31.22
N TYR A 282 -30.36 0.18 -30.37
CA TYR A 282 -30.13 -1.22 -30.68
C TYR A 282 -31.16 -2.07 -29.96
N GLU A 283 -31.70 -3.08 -30.64
CA GLU A 283 -32.53 -4.10 -30.02
C GLU A 283 -31.63 -5.06 -29.23
N LEU A 284 -31.92 -5.25 -27.94
CA LEU A 284 -31.17 -6.16 -27.08
C LEU A 284 -31.78 -7.56 -27.17
N LEU A 285 -31.08 -8.47 -27.83
CA LEU A 285 -31.55 -9.84 -28.02
C LEU A 285 -31.07 -10.77 -26.89
N CYS A 286 -29.82 -10.63 -26.47
CA CYS A 286 -29.25 -11.44 -25.39
C CYS A 286 -27.98 -10.82 -24.80
N ILE A 287 -27.80 -10.95 -23.49
CA ILE A 287 -26.53 -10.69 -22.79
C ILE A 287 -26.00 -12.01 -22.27
N LEU A 288 -24.75 -12.31 -22.59
CA LEU A 288 -24.01 -13.45 -22.05
C LEU A 288 -22.97 -12.92 -21.06
N ASP A 289 -23.36 -12.85 -19.79
CA ASP A 289 -22.59 -12.25 -18.71
C ASP A 289 -21.18 -12.83 -18.54
N PHE A 290 -20.29 -11.99 -18.01
CA PHE A 290 -18.97 -12.43 -17.61
C PHE A 290 -19.06 -13.46 -16.47
N ASN A 291 -18.27 -14.52 -16.58
CA ASN A 291 -18.02 -15.42 -15.47
C ASN A 291 -16.57 -15.93 -15.49
N ASN A 292 -16.08 -16.41 -14.34
CA ASN A 292 -14.68 -16.81 -14.17
C ASN A 292 -14.27 -18.00 -15.05
N GLU A 293 -15.22 -18.81 -15.48
CA GLU A 293 -14.98 -19.96 -16.37
C GLU A 293 -14.82 -19.52 -17.83
N ARG A 294 -15.70 -18.64 -18.31
CA ARG A 294 -15.71 -18.12 -19.69
C ARG A 294 -14.63 -17.07 -19.92
N LYS A 295 -14.29 -16.28 -18.88
CA LYS A 295 -13.35 -15.14 -18.92
C LYS A 295 -13.63 -14.14 -20.06
N ARG A 296 -14.90 -14.02 -20.46
CA ARG A 296 -15.38 -13.12 -21.51
C ARG A 296 -16.84 -12.79 -21.30
N MET A 297 -17.26 -11.67 -21.87
CA MET A 297 -18.63 -11.21 -21.95
C MET A 297 -19.03 -11.08 -23.42
N SER A 298 -20.31 -11.30 -23.73
CA SER A 298 -20.83 -11.04 -25.07
C SER A 298 -22.23 -10.44 -25.02
N VAL A 299 -22.57 -9.64 -26.03
CA VAL A 299 -23.90 -9.07 -26.20
C VAL A 299 -24.34 -9.31 -27.65
N ILE A 300 -25.59 -9.75 -27.82
CA ILE A 300 -26.23 -9.97 -29.12
C ILE A 300 -27.25 -8.85 -29.32
N LEU A 301 -27.06 -8.09 -30.40
CA LEU A 301 -27.86 -6.92 -30.72
C LEU A 301 -28.49 -7.05 -32.11
N GLY A 302 -29.74 -6.60 -32.23
CA GLY A 302 -30.42 -6.36 -33.49
C GLY A 302 -30.30 -4.89 -33.90
N GLN A 303 -30.04 -4.66 -35.19
CA GLN A 303 -30.12 -3.35 -35.82
C GLN A 303 -30.77 -3.48 -37.20
N GLY A 304 -32.07 -3.19 -37.28
CA GLY A 304 -32.87 -3.47 -38.47
C GLY A 304 -32.86 -4.96 -38.80
N ASN A 305 -32.44 -5.34 -40.01
CA ASN A 305 -32.39 -6.75 -40.43
C ASN A 305 -31.05 -7.45 -40.12
N LYS A 306 -30.14 -6.81 -39.36
CA LYS A 306 -28.83 -7.37 -39.02
C LYS A 306 -28.77 -7.73 -37.55
N VAL A 307 -28.27 -8.94 -37.27
CA VAL A 307 -27.91 -9.38 -35.92
C VAL A 307 -26.40 -9.34 -35.78
N MET A 308 -25.92 -8.74 -34.71
CA MET A 308 -24.50 -8.57 -34.41
C MET A 308 -24.17 -9.16 -33.05
N LEU A 309 -23.05 -9.86 -32.96
CA LEU A 309 -22.48 -10.35 -31.70
C LEU A 309 -21.23 -9.54 -31.40
N TYR A 310 -21.24 -8.82 -30.28
CA TYR A 310 -20.04 -8.20 -29.72
C TYR A 310 -19.51 -9.02 -28.56
N CYS A 311 -18.19 -9.14 -28.47
CA CYS A 311 -17.54 -9.92 -27.43
C CYS A 311 -16.25 -9.22 -26.98
N LYS A 312 -16.06 -9.15 -25.66
CA LYS A 312 -14.82 -8.68 -25.01
C LYS A 312 -14.41 -9.69 -23.94
N GLY A 313 -13.12 -9.91 -23.72
CA GLY A 313 -12.66 -10.89 -22.73
C GLY A 313 -11.15 -11.02 -22.71
N ALA A 314 -10.61 -12.03 -22.03
CA ALA A 314 -9.16 -12.24 -22.03
C ALA A 314 -8.65 -12.56 -23.46
N ASP A 315 -7.49 -11.99 -23.79
CA ASP A 315 -6.77 -12.17 -25.06
C ASP A 315 -6.78 -13.62 -25.56
N GLN A 316 -6.24 -14.57 -24.80
CA GLN A 316 -6.14 -15.98 -25.19
C GLN A 316 -7.51 -16.61 -25.49
N VAL A 317 -8.55 -16.17 -24.78
CA VAL A 317 -9.92 -16.69 -24.93
C VAL A 317 -10.56 -16.17 -26.21
N ILE A 318 -10.29 -14.92 -26.58
CA ILE A 318 -10.78 -14.32 -27.81
C ILE A 318 -10.03 -14.89 -29.02
N TYR A 319 -8.70 -15.00 -28.96
CA TYR A 319 -7.87 -15.53 -30.06
C TYR A 319 -8.28 -16.94 -30.50
N GLN A 320 -8.65 -17.81 -29.56
CA GLN A 320 -9.14 -19.18 -29.85
C GLN A 320 -10.45 -19.21 -30.66
N ARG A 321 -11.20 -18.10 -30.70
CA ARG A 321 -12.54 -18.01 -31.31
C ARG A 321 -12.56 -17.13 -32.55
N LEU A 322 -11.41 -16.62 -32.98
CA LEU A 322 -11.29 -15.88 -34.21
C LEU A 322 -11.44 -16.80 -35.42
N LYS A 323 -12.01 -16.26 -36.50
CA LYS A 323 -11.99 -16.93 -37.81
C LYS A 323 -10.53 -17.15 -38.25
N LYS A 324 -10.27 -18.24 -38.96
CA LYS A 324 -8.98 -18.50 -39.60
C LYS A 324 -8.69 -17.41 -40.65
N GLY A 325 -7.44 -16.94 -40.72
CA GLY A 325 -7.01 -15.88 -41.64
C GLY A 325 -6.56 -14.59 -40.91
N ASP A 326 -6.03 -13.65 -41.69
CA ASP A 326 -5.48 -12.36 -41.23
C ASP A 326 -4.42 -12.49 -40.12
N GLU A 327 -3.50 -13.44 -40.31
CA GLU A 327 -2.46 -13.77 -39.32
C GLU A 327 -1.48 -12.60 -39.09
N SER A 328 -1.31 -11.72 -40.08
CA SER A 328 -0.51 -10.50 -39.95
C SER A 328 -1.09 -9.55 -38.90
N LEU A 329 -2.41 -9.27 -38.99
CA LEU A 329 -3.08 -8.39 -38.04
C LEU A 329 -3.08 -9.01 -36.64
N LYS A 330 -3.37 -10.32 -36.54
CA LYS A 330 -3.31 -11.06 -35.28
C LYS A 330 -1.94 -10.99 -34.63
N ALA A 331 -0.86 -11.23 -35.39
CA ALA A 331 0.51 -11.17 -34.87
C ALA A 331 0.84 -9.76 -34.35
N LYS A 332 0.49 -8.72 -35.11
CA LYS A 332 0.74 -7.33 -34.73
C LYS A 332 -0.05 -6.92 -33.49
N THR A 333 -1.33 -7.30 -33.39
CA THR A 333 -2.12 -7.06 -32.18
C THR A 333 -1.56 -7.81 -30.98
N GLN A 334 -1.11 -9.07 -31.14
CA GLN A 334 -0.50 -9.82 -30.05
C GLN A 334 0.81 -9.17 -29.56
N GLU A 335 1.63 -8.65 -30.48
CA GLU A 335 2.83 -7.89 -30.13
C GLU A 335 2.49 -6.65 -29.30
N HIS A 336 1.49 -5.87 -29.70
CA HIS A 336 1.03 -4.73 -28.92
C HIS A 336 0.50 -5.14 -27.54
N LEU A 337 -0.29 -6.21 -27.43
CA LEU A 337 -0.80 -6.71 -26.16
C LEU A 337 0.33 -7.16 -25.23
N ASN A 338 1.36 -7.82 -25.76
CA ASN A 338 2.54 -8.22 -25.00
C ASN A 338 3.31 -6.99 -24.50
N LYS A 339 3.46 -5.94 -25.33
CA LYS A 339 4.05 -4.67 -24.92
C LYS A 339 3.26 -4.03 -23.77
N PHE A 340 1.93 -3.94 -23.91
CA PHE A 340 1.06 -3.37 -22.87
C PHE A 340 1.13 -4.16 -21.56
N ALA A 341 1.18 -5.49 -21.62
CA ALA A 341 1.38 -6.33 -20.45
C ALA A 341 2.75 -6.13 -19.80
N GLY A 342 3.80 -5.92 -20.61
CA GLY A 342 5.14 -5.54 -20.16
C GLY A 342 5.17 -4.19 -19.40
N ASP A 343 4.34 -3.25 -19.83
CA ASP A 343 4.12 -1.95 -19.16
C ASP A 343 3.26 -2.07 -17.88
N GLY A 344 2.80 -3.28 -17.52
CA GLY A 344 1.96 -3.53 -16.34
C GLY A 344 0.47 -3.23 -16.53
N LEU A 345 0.01 -3.02 -17.77
CA LEU A 345 -1.40 -2.79 -18.10
C LEU A 345 -2.19 -4.11 -18.13
N ARG A 346 -3.47 -4.03 -17.78
CA ARG A 346 -4.42 -5.14 -17.98
C ARG A 346 -4.97 -5.06 -19.40
N THR A 347 -4.84 -6.14 -20.15
CA THR A 347 -5.32 -6.24 -21.54
C THR A 347 -6.63 -7.03 -21.63
N LEU A 348 -7.43 -6.71 -22.65
CA LEU A 348 -8.70 -7.35 -23.03
C LEU A 348 -8.81 -7.45 -24.55
#